data_AF-A0A9P8PU56-F1
#
_entry.id   AF-A0A9P8PU56-F1
#
_cell.length_a   1.000
_cell.length_b   1.000
_cell.length_c   1.000
_cell.angle_alpha   90.00
_cell.angle_beta   90.00
_cell.angle_gamma   90.00
#
_symmetry.space_group_name_H-M   'P 1'
#
loop_
_entity.id
_entity.type
_entity.pdbx_description
1 polymer ?
#
loop_
_entity_poly.entity_id
_entity_poly.type
_entity_poly.pdbx_seq_one_letter_code
_entity_poly.pdbx_strand_id
1 'polypeptide(L)'
;MSSYPEQSEDLLALLRDTLDGFSIQTDLDALDRISHNLKQLQTNRQTNIKNIQDDLKNLSNQLLTKKNLIDSIIEGETLEDRNAKREEKFKQELELNKNLKEINSTKQELSTNLNELLDEINDLNESYKTISNNSYIEQEDEENQVIILKLSVYKSFGISFDFKNNLIIIFNKKKNLSDFLKLDEEKFSDYFITNYIWDRI
;
A
#
# COMPACT_ATOMS: atom_id res chain seq x y z
N MET A 1 60.89 42.90 -94.89
CA MET A 1 59.53 42.41 -95.24
C MET A 1 59.63 40.90 -95.36
N SER A 2 58.96 40.04 -94.61
CA SER A 2 57.82 40.17 -93.71
C SER A 2 57.93 39.05 -92.67
N SER A 3 57.93 39.40 -91.38
CA SER A 3 57.99 38.48 -90.24
C SER A 3 56.61 38.49 -89.59
N TYR A 4 55.68 37.65 -90.07
CA TYR A 4 54.29 37.64 -89.58
C TYR A 4 53.49 36.30 -89.61
N PRO A 5 54.05 35.08 -89.77
CA PRO A 5 53.22 33.87 -89.67
C PRO A 5 53.05 33.33 -88.23
N GLU A 6 54.02 33.55 -87.34
CA GLU A 6 54.07 32.89 -86.01
C GLU A 6 53.09 33.51 -84.98
N GLN A 7 52.80 34.80 -85.08
CA GLN A 7 51.88 35.50 -84.17
C GLN A 7 50.40 35.22 -84.46
N SER A 8 50.06 34.83 -85.70
CA SER A 8 48.67 34.54 -86.07
C SER A 8 48.21 33.15 -85.63
N GLU A 9 49.13 32.19 -85.55
CA GLU A 9 48.82 30.80 -85.17
C GLU A 9 48.50 30.70 -83.66
N ASP A 10 49.23 31.44 -82.84
CA ASP A 10 49.02 31.57 -81.39
C ASP A 10 47.69 32.29 -81.06
N LEU A 11 47.31 33.31 -81.83
CA LEU A 11 46.02 33.99 -81.68
C LEU A 11 44.83 33.06 -82.02
N LEU A 12 44.97 32.24 -83.06
CA LEU A 12 43.95 31.27 -83.45
C LEU A 12 43.81 30.14 -82.42
N ALA A 13 44.92 29.69 -81.83
CA ALA A 13 44.91 28.73 -80.73
C ALA A 13 44.23 29.31 -79.48
N LEU A 14 44.57 30.54 -79.09
CA LEU A 14 43.93 31.22 -77.96
C LEU A 14 42.43 31.42 -78.17
N LEU A 15 42.00 31.82 -79.38
CA LEU A 15 40.57 31.96 -79.69
C LEU A 15 39.83 30.63 -79.59
N ARG A 16 40.45 29.53 -80.04
CA ARG A 16 39.89 28.19 -79.91
C ARG A 16 39.82 27.75 -78.45
N ASP A 17 40.85 27.99 -77.66
CA ASP A 17 40.87 27.68 -76.23
C ASP A 17 39.82 28.50 -75.46
N THR A 18 39.61 29.77 -75.83
CA THR A 18 38.55 30.58 -75.22
C THR A 18 37.16 30.14 -75.64
N LEU A 19 36.98 29.62 -76.86
CA LEU A 19 35.73 29.07 -77.34
C LEU A 19 35.41 27.73 -76.65
N ASP A 20 36.42 26.86 -76.52
CA ASP A 20 36.31 25.57 -75.83
C ASP A 20 36.12 25.75 -74.31
N GLY A 21 36.66 26.83 -73.74
CA GLY A 21 36.44 27.22 -72.35
C GLY A 21 35.06 27.85 -72.07
N PHE A 22 34.34 28.32 -73.11
CA PHE A 22 33.03 28.95 -72.97
C PHE A 22 31.90 27.90 -73.03
N SER A 23 31.60 27.29 -71.87
CA SER A 23 30.54 26.27 -71.77
C SER A 23 29.18 26.87 -71.42
N ILE A 24 28.40 27.22 -72.46
CA ILE A 24 27.01 27.66 -72.33
C ILE A 24 26.14 26.60 -71.63
N GLN A 25 26.41 25.32 -71.87
CA GLN A 25 25.64 24.23 -71.29
C GLN A 25 25.74 24.20 -69.77
N THR A 26 26.93 24.49 -69.22
CA THR A 26 27.14 24.54 -67.77
C THR A 26 26.31 25.66 -67.12
N ASP A 27 26.22 26.80 -67.78
CA ASP A 27 25.41 27.94 -67.31
C ASP A 27 23.91 27.64 -67.42
N LEU A 28 23.49 26.96 -68.49
CA LEU A 28 22.10 26.52 -68.67
C LEU A 28 21.69 25.54 -67.57
N ASP A 29 22.54 24.55 -67.28
CA ASP A 29 22.34 23.62 -66.17
C ASP A 29 22.31 24.34 -64.81
N ALA A 30 23.12 25.40 -64.64
CA ALA A 30 23.10 26.22 -63.43
C ALA A 30 21.77 27.00 -63.30
N LEU A 31 21.27 27.57 -64.40
CA LEU A 31 19.97 28.24 -64.44
C LEU A 31 18.82 27.27 -64.11
N ASP A 32 18.86 26.05 -64.64
CA ASP A 32 17.88 25.01 -64.33
C ASP A 32 17.91 24.62 -62.85
N ARG A 33 19.11 24.48 -62.26
CA ARG A 33 19.28 24.25 -60.82
C ARG A 33 18.71 25.41 -60.00
N ILE A 34 18.99 26.66 -60.38
CA ILE A 34 18.45 27.85 -59.70
C ILE A 34 16.92 27.86 -59.78
N SER A 35 16.35 27.62 -60.97
CA SER A 35 14.91 27.53 -61.18
C SER A 35 14.26 26.44 -60.33
N HIS A 36 14.89 25.28 -60.24
CA HIS A 36 14.44 24.19 -59.39
C HIS A 36 14.47 24.58 -57.90
N ASN A 37 15.57 25.17 -57.43
CA ASN A 37 15.72 25.63 -56.05
C ASN A 37 14.70 26.71 -55.69
N LEU A 38 14.41 27.64 -56.61
CA LEU A 38 13.38 28.66 -56.42
C LEU A 38 11.98 28.04 -56.29
N LYS A 39 11.66 27.04 -57.10
CA LYS A 39 10.39 26.30 -56.99
C LYS A 39 10.30 25.57 -55.65
N GLN A 40 11.35 24.85 -55.24
CA GLN A 40 11.39 24.18 -53.95
C GLN A 40 11.22 25.18 -52.78
N LEU A 41 11.92 26.31 -52.83
CA LEU A 41 11.82 27.36 -51.82
C LEU A 41 10.40 27.93 -51.76
N GLN A 42 9.76 28.15 -52.91
CA GLN A 42 8.38 28.61 -52.97
C GLN A 42 7.41 27.60 -52.35
N THR A 43 7.57 26.31 -52.66
CA THR A 43 6.75 25.25 -52.06
C THR A 43 6.96 25.16 -50.55
N ASN A 44 8.20 25.16 -50.08
CA ASN A 44 8.53 25.14 -48.65
C ASN A 44 7.99 26.37 -47.91
N ARG A 45 8.05 27.54 -48.53
CA ARG A 45 7.46 28.76 -47.95
C ARG A 45 5.95 28.62 -47.85
N GLN A 46 5.30 28.10 -48.89
CA GLN A 46 3.85 27.93 -48.90
C GLN A 46 3.36 26.89 -47.90
N THR A 47 4.08 25.79 -47.72
CA THR A 47 3.77 24.80 -46.67
C THR A 47 3.98 25.39 -45.28
N ASN A 48 5.08 26.12 -45.05
CA ASN A 48 5.33 26.76 -43.77
C ASN A 48 4.24 27.78 -43.40
N ILE A 49 3.82 28.62 -44.37
CA ILE A 49 2.71 29.56 -44.15
C ILE A 49 1.43 28.83 -43.78
N LYS A 50 1.09 27.73 -44.47
CA LYS A 50 -0.10 26.92 -44.15
C LYS A 50 -0.03 26.34 -42.74
N ASN A 51 1.11 25.75 -42.36
CA ASN A 51 1.30 25.18 -41.04
C ASN A 51 1.12 26.23 -39.94
N ILE A 52 1.72 27.41 -40.09
CA ILE A 52 1.56 28.52 -39.13
C ILE A 52 0.11 28.99 -39.05
N GLN A 53 -0.60 29.05 -40.18
CA GLN A 53 -2.02 29.40 -40.20
C GLN A 53 -2.90 28.37 -39.48
N ASP A 54 -2.61 27.08 -39.66
CA ASP A 54 -3.31 26.00 -38.98
C ASP A 54 -3.02 26.00 -37.46
N ASP A 55 -1.77 26.24 -37.07
CA ASP A 55 -1.38 26.39 -35.67
C ASP A 55 -2.07 27.60 -35.02
N LEU A 56 -2.11 28.75 -35.71
CA LEU A 56 -2.83 29.94 -35.24
C LEU A 56 -4.33 29.68 -35.08
N LYS A 57 -4.94 28.95 -36.03
CA LYS A 57 -6.35 28.59 -35.97
C LYS A 57 -6.62 27.64 -34.80
N ASN A 58 -5.76 26.65 -34.59
CA ASN A 58 -5.86 25.73 -33.46
C ASN A 58 -5.74 26.47 -32.12
N LEU A 59 -4.75 27.36 -32.00
CA LEU A 59 -4.55 28.16 -30.79
C LEU A 59 -5.73 29.12 -30.56
N SER A 60 -6.27 29.73 -31.61
CA SER A 60 -7.46 30.58 -31.54
C SER A 60 -8.68 29.79 -31.05
N ASN A 61 -8.89 28.57 -31.55
CA ASN A 61 -9.96 27.69 -31.08
C ASN A 61 -9.75 27.26 -29.62
N GLN A 62 -8.53 26.93 -29.22
CA GLN A 62 -8.19 26.62 -27.83
C GLN A 62 -8.46 27.81 -26.90
N LEU A 63 -8.10 29.02 -27.33
CA LEU A 63 -8.39 30.23 -26.57
C LEU A 63 -9.90 30.44 -26.43
N LEU A 64 -10.66 30.31 -27.52
CA LEU A 64 -12.11 30.46 -27.50
C LEU A 64 -12.78 29.42 -26.58
N THR A 65 -12.37 28.16 -26.65
CA THR A 65 -12.89 27.11 -25.75
C THR A 65 -12.57 27.39 -24.29
N LYS A 66 -11.34 27.84 -23.98
CA LYS A 66 -10.95 28.24 -22.62
C LYS A 66 -11.72 29.46 -22.14
N LYS A 67 -11.92 30.44 -23.01
CA LYS A 67 -12.73 31.63 -22.70
C LYS A 67 -14.17 31.22 -22.39
N ASN A 68 -14.80 30.43 -23.25
CA ASN A 68 -16.17 29.94 -23.03
C ASN A 68 -16.28 29.12 -21.74
N LEU A 69 -15.25 28.33 -21.40
CA LEU A 69 -15.19 27.61 -20.12
C LEU A 69 -15.13 28.60 -18.95
N ILE A 70 -14.27 29.62 -19.01
CA ILE A 70 -14.19 30.67 -17.98
C ILE A 70 -15.54 31.39 -17.85
N ASP A 71 -16.12 31.82 -18.96
CA ASP A 71 -17.42 32.50 -19.00
C ASP A 71 -18.52 31.58 -18.40
N SER A 72 -18.54 30.29 -18.72
CA SER A 72 -19.47 29.33 -18.12
C SER A 72 -19.26 29.09 -16.62
N ILE A 73 -18.02 29.19 -16.12
CA ILE A 73 -17.72 29.11 -14.69
C ILE A 73 -18.14 30.40 -13.97
N ILE A 74 -17.97 31.55 -14.62
CA ILE A 74 -18.38 32.85 -14.08
C ILE A 74 -19.91 32.97 -14.06
N GLU A 75 -20.58 32.54 -15.12
CA GLU A 75 -22.04 32.56 -15.24
C GLU A 75 -22.71 31.45 -14.42
N GLY A 76 -22.06 30.28 -14.29
CA GLY A 76 -22.61 29.10 -13.62
C GLY A 76 -22.43 29.07 -12.09
N GLU A 77 -21.58 29.92 -11.52
CA GLU A 77 -21.33 29.95 -10.09
C GLU A 77 -21.30 31.40 -9.60
N THR A 78 -22.37 31.85 -8.94
CA THR A 78 -22.36 33.17 -8.30
C THR A 78 -21.21 33.23 -7.28
N LEU A 79 -20.58 34.40 -7.11
CA LEU A 79 -19.51 34.56 -6.12
C LEU A 79 -19.99 34.15 -4.71
N GLU A 80 -21.27 34.31 -4.41
CA GLU A 80 -21.91 33.87 -3.17
C GLU A 80 -21.95 32.36 -3.05
N ASP A 81 -22.37 31.62 -4.09
CA ASP A 81 -22.37 30.15 -4.08
C ASP A 81 -20.95 29.57 -3.91
N ARG A 82 -19.96 30.22 -4.52
CA ARG A 82 -18.54 29.84 -4.39
C ARG A 82 -18.04 30.00 -2.96
N ASN A 83 -18.38 31.12 -2.33
CA ASN A 83 -18.01 31.38 -0.95
C ASN A 83 -18.76 30.45 0.01
N ALA A 84 -20.05 30.20 -0.23
CA ALA A 84 -20.84 29.25 0.56
C ALA A 84 -20.26 27.83 0.51
N LYS A 85 -19.94 27.30 -0.69
CA LYS A 85 -19.28 25.98 -0.83
C LYS A 85 -17.90 25.95 -0.18
N ARG A 86 -17.14 27.04 -0.24
CA ARG A 86 -15.83 27.14 0.41
C ARG A 86 -15.97 27.10 1.93
N GLU A 87 -16.92 27.84 2.49
CA GLU A 87 -17.22 27.82 3.91
C GLU A 87 -17.71 26.46 4.39
N GLU A 88 -18.56 25.79 3.60
CA GLU A 88 -19.01 24.43 3.89
C GLU A 88 -17.85 23.44 3.93
N LYS A 89 -16.97 23.45 2.92
CA LYS A 89 -15.76 22.63 2.91
C LYS A 89 -14.84 22.93 4.09
N PHE A 90 -14.69 24.20 4.44
CA PHE A 90 -13.88 24.60 5.59
C PHE A 90 -14.48 24.09 6.92
N LYS A 91 -15.81 24.11 7.08
CA LYS A 91 -16.48 23.52 8.24
C LYS A 91 -16.27 22.00 8.31
N GLN A 92 -16.42 21.31 7.19
CA GLN A 92 -16.17 19.86 7.11
C GLN A 92 -14.72 19.51 7.46
N GLU A 93 -13.76 20.31 6.98
CA GLU A 93 -12.34 20.12 7.29
C GLU A 93 -12.03 20.35 8.77
N LEU A 94 -12.66 21.36 9.40
CA LEU A 94 -12.54 21.59 10.84
C LEU A 94 -13.13 20.44 11.66
N GLU A 95 -14.29 19.92 11.25
CA GLU A 95 -14.93 18.78 11.91
C GLU A 95 -14.08 17.51 11.79
N LEU A 96 -13.56 17.23 10.60
CA LEU A 96 -12.64 16.12 10.36
C LEU A 96 -11.39 16.22 11.25
N ASN A 97 -10.79 17.41 11.34
CA ASN A 97 -9.61 17.63 12.19
C ASN A 97 -9.91 17.45 13.68
N LYS A 98 -11.09 17.84 14.15
CA LYS A 98 -11.53 17.57 15.53
C LYS A 98 -11.65 16.07 15.77
N ASN A 99 -12.35 15.36 14.89
CA ASN A 99 -12.52 13.91 14.98
C ASN A 99 -11.16 13.18 14.95
N LEU A 100 -10.24 13.61 14.08
CA LEU A 100 -8.88 13.07 14.04
C LEU A 100 -8.11 13.33 15.33
N LYS A 101 -8.27 14.50 15.96
CA LYS A 101 -7.65 14.81 17.24
C LYS A 101 -8.20 13.92 18.36
N GLU A 102 -9.51 13.71 18.40
CA GLU A 102 -10.16 12.82 19.38
C GLU A 102 -9.72 11.36 19.20
N ILE A 103 -9.69 10.87 17.96
CA ILE A 103 -9.18 9.52 17.65
C ILE A 103 -7.71 9.37 18.06
N ASN A 104 -6.87 10.38 17.81
CA ASN A 104 -5.47 10.32 18.23
C ASN A 104 -5.31 10.37 19.76
N SER A 105 -6.12 11.16 20.47
CA SER A 105 -6.12 11.18 21.94
C SER A 105 -6.49 9.82 22.52
N THR A 106 -7.61 9.25 22.06
CA THR A 106 -8.06 7.93 22.51
C THR A 106 -7.07 6.83 22.16
N LYS A 107 -6.43 6.88 20.98
CA LYS A 107 -5.35 5.98 20.62
C LYS A 107 -4.16 6.10 21.57
N GLN A 108 -3.78 7.33 21.96
CA GLN A 108 -2.70 7.57 22.89
C GLN A 108 -3.04 7.00 24.27
N GLU A 109 -4.24 7.27 24.79
CA GLU A 109 -4.75 6.72 26.07
C GLU A 109 -4.79 5.18 26.05
N LEU A 110 -5.27 4.57 24.97
CA LEU A 110 -5.25 3.12 24.85
C LEU A 110 -3.82 2.56 24.79
N SER A 111 -2.89 3.27 24.15
CA SER A 111 -1.49 2.86 24.09
C SER A 111 -0.81 2.96 25.46
N THR A 112 -1.12 3.99 26.26
CA THR A 112 -0.61 4.11 27.63
C THR A 112 -1.17 3.00 28.50
N ASN A 113 -2.49 2.75 28.45
CA ASN A 113 -3.11 1.67 29.22
C ASN A 113 -2.56 0.29 28.83
N LEU A 114 -2.29 0.06 27.55
CA LEU A 114 -1.69 -1.19 27.09
C LEU A 114 -0.28 -1.36 27.65
N ASN A 115 0.54 -0.31 27.64
CA ASN A 115 1.88 -0.36 28.22
C ASN A 115 1.82 -0.60 29.73
N GLU A 116 0.92 0.07 30.45
CA GLU A 116 0.72 -0.15 31.90
C GLU A 116 0.33 -1.60 32.21
N LEU A 117 -0.58 -2.19 31.42
CA LEU A 117 -0.97 -3.60 31.59
C LEU A 117 0.18 -4.56 31.23
N LEU A 118 1.00 -4.24 30.23
CA LEU A 118 2.18 -5.04 29.91
C LEU A 118 3.20 -5.00 31.05
N ASP A 119 3.42 -3.83 31.64
CA ASP A 119 4.29 -3.67 32.80
C ASP A 119 3.75 -4.47 34.00
N GLU A 120 2.44 -4.40 34.29
CA GLU A 120 1.81 -5.21 35.34
C GLU A 120 1.95 -6.72 35.11
N ILE A 121 1.80 -7.18 33.86
CA ILE A 121 2.01 -8.59 33.50
C ILE A 121 3.48 -8.99 33.69
N ASN A 122 4.43 -8.12 33.34
CA ASN A 122 5.85 -8.38 33.54
C ASN A 122 6.18 -8.48 35.03
N ASP A 123 5.68 -7.55 35.84
CA ASP A 123 5.85 -7.55 37.31
C ASP A 123 5.26 -8.82 37.96
N LEU A 124 4.09 -9.26 37.51
CA LEU A 124 3.47 -10.51 37.97
C LEU A 124 4.26 -11.75 37.54
N ASN A 125 4.80 -11.78 36.32
CA ASN A 125 5.64 -12.87 35.84
C ASN A 125 6.96 -12.95 36.63
N GLU A 126 7.59 -11.81 36.95
CA GLU A 126 8.77 -11.77 37.80
C GLU A 126 8.45 -12.24 39.23
N SER A 127 7.32 -11.80 39.78
CA SER A 127 6.83 -12.25 41.08
C SER A 127 6.57 -13.76 41.09
N TYR A 128 5.94 -14.30 40.04
CA TYR A 128 5.68 -15.73 39.90
C TYR A 128 6.97 -16.54 39.80
N LYS A 129 7.96 -16.10 39.01
CA LYS A 129 9.29 -16.74 38.94
C LYS A 129 9.98 -16.74 40.30
N THR A 130 9.89 -15.64 41.03
CA THR A 130 10.50 -15.51 42.36
C THR A 130 9.85 -16.45 43.36
N ILE A 131 8.52 -16.57 43.35
CA ILE A 131 7.78 -17.50 44.22
C ILE A 131 8.06 -18.96 43.82
N SER A 132 8.07 -19.26 42.52
CA SER A 132 8.39 -20.61 42.00
C SER A 132 9.81 -21.04 42.34
N ASN A 133 10.76 -20.11 42.42
CA ASN A 133 12.14 -20.40 42.80
C ASN A 133 12.34 -20.47 44.33
N ASN A 134 11.37 -20.03 45.13
CA ASN A 134 11.47 -19.96 46.60
C ASN A 134 10.69 -21.09 47.32
N SER A 135 9.99 -21.94 46.57
CA SER A 135 9.45 -23.20 47.07
C SER A 135 10.50 -24.31 46.86
N TYR A 136 11.25 -24.65 47.92
CA TYR A 136 11.55 -25.99 48.47
C TYR A 136 11.28 -27.28 47.63
N ILE A 137 11.34 -27.26 46.29
CA ILE A 137 10.81 -28.33 45.44
C ILE A 137 11.90 -29.30 44.94
N GLU A 138 13.18 -28.94 44.96
CA GLU A 138 14.20 -29.80 44.31
C GLU A 138 14.53 -31.12 45.04
N GLN A 139 13.90 -31.47 46.18
CA GLN A 139 14.21 -32.73 46.91
C GLN A 139 13.02 -33.63 47.30
N GLU A 140 11.75 -33.22 47.15
CA GLU A 140 10.56 -34.04 47.51
C GLU A 140 9.75 -34.54 46.29
N ASP A 141 10.28 -34.37 45.08
CA ASP A 141 9.48 -34.42 43.85
C ASP A 141 8.99 -35.82 43.42
N GLU A 142 9.64 -36.93 43.77
CA GLU A 142 9.20 -38.24 43.29
C GLU A 142 7.90 -38.72 43.97
N GLU A 143 7.78 -38.58 45.29
CA GLU A 143 6.59 -39.04 46.02
C GLU A 143 5.37 -38.16 45.72
N ASN A 144 5.57 -36.85 45.64
CA ASN A 144 4.53 -35.90 45.32
C ASN A 144 4.07 -36.04 43.85
N GLN A 145 4.97 -36.29 42.91
CA GLN A 145 4.59 -36.61 41.52
C GLN A 145 3.77 -37.90 41.44
N VAL A 146 4.12 -38.93 42.22
CA VAL A 146 3.33 -40.18 42.28
C VAL A 146 1.95 -39.93 42.88
N ILE A 147 1.83 -39.09 43.92
CA ILE A 147 0.54 -38.72 44.52
C ILE A 147 -0.32 -37.92 43.54
N ILE A 148 0.26 -36.92 42.87
CA ILE A 148 -0.43 -36.11 41.85
C ILE A 148 -0.90 -37.00 40.69
N LEU A 149 -0.08 -37.94 40.23
CA LEU A 149 -0.44 -38.88 39.18
C LEU A 149 -1.59 -39.80 39.62
N LYS A 150 -1.53 -40.35 40.84
CA LYS A 150 -2.63 -41.16 41.41
C LYS A 150 -3.94 -40.36 41.49
N LEU A 151 -3.89 -39.12 41.97
CA LEU A 151 -5.06 -38.23 42.04
C LEU A 151 -5.62 -37.90 40.65
N SER A 152 -4.75 -37.66 39.67
CA SER A 152 -5.14 -37.43 38.27
C SER A 152 -5.85 -38.66 37.68
N VAL A 153 -5.37 -39.86 37.97
CA VAL A 153 -6.00 -41.12 37.55
C VAL A 153 -7.41 -41.24 38.18
N TYR A 154 -7.55 -41.05 39.50
CA TYR A 154 -8.88 -41.10 40.14
C TYR A 154 -9.86 -40.05 39.59
N LYS A 155 -9.36 -38.84 39.29
CA LYS A 155 -10.17 -37.80 38.65
C LYS A 155 -10.57 -38.16 37.22
N SER A 156 -9.71 -38.84 36.48
CA SER A 156 -10.00 -39.32 35.11
C SER A 156 -11.12 -40.37 35.08
N PHE A 157 -11.25 -41.16 36.15
CA PHE A 157 -12.37 -42.08 36.39
C PHE A 157 -13.67 -41.38 36.78
N GLY A 158 -13.67 -40.06 36.92
CA GLY A 158 -14.86 -39.27 37.24
C GLY A 158 -15.18 -39.21 38.73
N ILE A 159 -14.25 -39.62 39.60
CA ILE A 159 -14.40 -39.52 41.05
C ILE A 159 -13.88 -38.15 41.49
N SER A 160 -14.71 -37.35 42.15
CA SER A 160 -14.33 -36.07 42.75
C SER A 160 -14.73 -36.05 44.22
N PHE A 161 -13.83 -35.57 45.07
CA PHE A 161 -14.06 -35.44 46.51
C PHE A 161 -14.36 -33.98 46.86
N ASP A 162 -15.48 -33.76 47.55
CA ASP A 162 -15.78 -32.47 48.17
C ASP A 162 -15.58 -32.58 49.68
N PHE A 163 -14.42 -32.10 50.12
CA PHE A 163 -14.00 -32.09 51.52
C PHE A 163 -14.86 -31.18 52.41
N LYS A 164 -15.60 -30.22 51.84
CA LYS A 164 -16.42 -29.29 52.64
C LYS A 164 -17.71 -29.93 53.14
N ASN A 165 -18.21 -30.90 52.40
CA ASN A 165 -19.51 -31.53 52.63
C ASN A 165 -19.40 -33.04 52.91
N ASN A 166 -18.19 -33.59 52.98
CA ASN A 166 -17.92 -35.04 53.03
C ASN A 166 -18.69 -35.83 51.96
N LEU A 167 -18.68 -35.31 50.73
CA LEU A 167 -19.38 -35.89 49.58
C LEU A 167 -18.39 -36.47 48.57
N ILE A 168 -18.64 -37.70 48.12
CA ILE A 168 -18.01 -38.27 46.93
C ILE A 168 -18.97 -38.07 45.77
N ILE A 169 -18.50 -37.40 44.72
CA ILE A 169 -19.22 -37.19 43.46
C ILE A 169 -18.66 -38.19 42.45
N ILE A 170 -19.53 -39.06 41.93
CA ILE A 170 -19.17 -40.06 40.92
C ILE A 170 -19.83 -39.64 39.61
N PHE A 171 -19.02 -39.31 38.62
CA PHE A 171 -19.48 -38.91 37.30
C PHE A 171 -19.39 -40.07 36.31
N ASN A 172 -20.55 -40.63 35.93
CA ASN A 172 -20.59 -41.68 34.92
C ASN A 172 -20.62 -41.08 33.50
N LYS A 173 -19.52 -41.22 32.76
CA LYS A 173 -19.36 -40.69 31.40
C LYS A 173 -20.33 -41.29 30.37
N LYS A 174 -20.87 -42.50 30.59
CA LYS A 174 -21.78 -43.18 29.65
C LYS A 174 -23.24 -42.77 29.82
N LYS A 175 -23.65 -42.44 31.06
CA LYS A 175 -25.04 -42.07 31.40
C LYS A 175 -25.24 -40.57 31.59
N ASN A 176 -24.15 -39.79 31.64
CA ASN A 176 -24.17 -38.34 31.87
C ASN A 176 -24.94 -37.94 33.15
N LEU A 177 -24.82 -38.77 34.19
CA LEU A 177 -25.44 -38.58 35.49
C LEU A 177 -24.36 -38.51 36.56
N SER A 178 -24.52 -37.55 37.49
CA SER A 178 -23.67 -37.39 38.67
C SER A 178 -24.40 -37.98 39.86
N ASP A 179 -23.84 -39.04 40.44
CA ASP A 179 -24.33 -39.62 41.69
C ASP A 179 -23.54 -39.04 42.87
N PHE A 180 -24.24 -38.74 43.96
CA PHE A 180 -23.67 -38.17 45.18
C PHE A 180 -23.72 -39.20 46.31
N LEU A 181 -22.57 -39.51 46.90
CA LEU A 181 -22.47 -40.36 48.08
C LEU A 181 -22.03 -39.52 49.28
N LYS A 182 -22.85 -39.47 50.32
CA LYS A 182 -22.49 -38.88 51.62
C LYS A 182 -21.72 -39.90 52.44
N LEU A 183 -20.53 -39.52 52.89
CA LEU A 183 -19.76 -40.30 53.85
C LEU A 183 -20.27 -39.97 55.26
N ASP A 184 -21.41 -40.55 55.64
CA ASP A 184 -21.81 -40.59 57.05
C ASP A 184 -21.04 -41.76 57.70
N GLU A 185 -20.04 -41.40 58.53
CA GLU A 185 -18.98 -42.27 59.07
C GLU A 185 -19.45 -43.47 59.92
N GLU A 186 -20.75 -43.65 60.17
CA GLU A 186 -21.29 -44.75 60.99
C GLU A 186 -22.23 -45.72 60.26
N LYS A 187 -22.64 -45.44 59.01
CA LYS A 187 -23.77 -46.19 58.38
C LYS A 187 -23.39 -47.12 57.24
N PHE A 188 -22.19 -47.01 56.68
CA PHE A 188 -21.79 -47.81 55.53
C PHE A 188 -20.43 -48.46 55.76
N SER A 189 -20.34 -49.77 55.54
CA SER A 189 -19.06 -50.49 55.54
C SER A 189 -18.23 -50.07 54.33
N ASP A 190 -16.90 -50.01 54.48
CA ASP A 190 -15.94 -49.80 53.39
C ASP A 190 -16.20 -50.72 52.19
N TYR A 191 -16.67 -51.94 52.45
CA TYR A 191 -17.06 -52.90 51.42
C TYR A 191 -18.25 -52.41 50.57
N PHE A 192 -19.26 -51.81 51.21
CA PHE A 192 -20.43 -51.25 50.52
C PHE A 192 -20.05 -50.02 49.69
N ILE A 193 -19.23 -49.12 50.25
CA ILE A 193 -18.76 -47.91 49.57
C ILE A 193 -17.95 -48.28 48.32
N THR A 194 -17.04 -49.25 48.44
CA THR A 194 -16.19 -49.69 47.33
C THR A 194 -17.02 -50.31 46.20
N ASN A 195 -17.94 -51.24 46.52
CA ASN A 195 -18.81 -51.85 45.50
C ASN A 195 -19.72 -50.81 44.84
N TYR A 196 -20.25 -49.86 45.62
CA TYR A 196 -21.10 -48.79 45.09
C TYR A 196 -20.36 -47.89 44.09
N ILE A 197 -19.10 -47.57 44.37
CA ILE A 197 -18.25 -46.79 43.45
C ILE A 197 -17.96 -47.58 42.17
N TRP A 198 -17.59 -48.85 42.29
CA TRP A 198 -17.28 -49.70 41.13
C TRP A 198 -18.49 -49.99 40.23
N ASP A 199 -19.70 -50.14 40.79
CA ASP A 199 -20.92 -50.34 40.01
C ASP A 199 -21.35 -49.10 39.21
N ARG A 200 -20.86 -47.91 39.60
CA ARG A 200 -21.32 -46.60 39.08
C ARG A 200 -20.33 -45.88 38.18
N ILE A 201 -19.09 -46.35 38.05
CA ILE A 201 -18.10 -45.87 37.06
C ILE A 201 -18.33 -46.56 35.71
#